data_AF-A0A9J6DNG9-F1
#
_entry.id   AF-A0A9J6DNG9-F1
#
_cell.length_a   1.000
_cell.length_b   1.000
_cell.length_c   1.000
_cell.angle_alpha   90.00
_cell.angle_beta   90.00
_cell.angle_gamma   90.00
#
_symmetry.space_group_name_H-M   'P 1'
#
loop_
_entity.id
_entity.type
_entity.pdbx_description
1 polymer ?
#
loop_
_entity_poly.entity_id
_entity_poly.type
_entity_poly.pdbx_seq_one_letter_code
_entity_poly.pdbx_strand_id
1 'polypeptide(L)'
;MTKHQRLCFAPGCNAGYVSARKQGKKASLFSAPVDDERRKAWERAILRADKPPEKSCVVCAAHFDERFIVHSYEHVITGELVEIPRDRTTLTADAIPTIFPNGPAYLSKKLPAKRETVSSNGGATSKRRIHEELHSAETNVPSI
;
A
#
# COMPACT_ATOMS: atom_id res chain seq x y z
N MET A 1 4.88 -32.58 7.45
CA MET A 1 4.63 -31.16 7.13
C MET A 1 5.11 -30.30 8.30
N THR A 2 6.30 -29.73 8.23
CA THR A 2 6.80 -28.81 9.24
C THR A 2 5.94 -27.55 9.26
N LYS A 3 5.28 -27.28 10.38
CA LYS A 3 4.41 -26.12 10.57
C LYS A 3 5.29 -24.87 10.64
N HIS A 4 5.55 -24.25 9.50
CA HIS A 4 6.26 -22.97 9.45
C HIS A 4 5.48 -21.94 10.26
N GLN A 5 6.16 -21.31 11.23
CA GLN A 5 5.54 -20.26 12.02
C GLN A 5 5.25 -19.08 11.10
N ARG A 6 4.01 -18.59 11.10
CA ARG A 6 3.63 -17.37 10.39
C ARG A 6 4.22 -16.18 11.14
N LEU A 7 5.38 -15.73 10.68
CA LEU A 7 6.16 -14.61 11.21
C LEU A 7 5.96 -13.41 10.30
N CYS A 8 5.87 -12.21 10.87
CA CYS A 8 5.81 -11.00 10.09
C CYS A 8 7.09 -10.82 9.24
N PHE A 9 6.92 -10.48 7.98
CA PHE A 9 8.01 -10.32 7.02
C PHE A 9 8.74 -8.97 7.16
N ALA A 10 8.09 -7.98 7.76
CA ALA A 10 8.63 -6.64 7.94
C ALA A 10 9.92 -6.64 8.79
N PRO A 11 10.94 -5.85 8.42
CA PRO A 11 12.21 -5.80 9.13
C PRO A 11 12.01 -5.36 10.58
N GLY A 12 12.69 -6.05 11.50
CA GLY A 12 12.62 -5.75 12.94
C GLY A 12 11.29 -6.08 13.61
N CYS A 13 10.32 -6.67 12.91
CA CYS A 13 9.03 -7.03 13.51
C CYS A 13 9.10 -8.41 14.18
N ASN A 14 8.66 -8.47 15.45
CA ASN A 14 8.57 -9.71 16.21
C ASN A 14 7.14 -10.29 16.25
N ALA A 15 6.20 -9.72 15.48
CA ALA A 15 4.85 -10.25 15.40
C ALA A 15 4.86 -11.66 14.80
N GLY A 16 4.12 -12.57 15.43
CA GLY A 16 4.03 -13.97 15.02
C GLY A 16 5.09 -14.88 15.65
N TYR A 17 6.16 -14.36 16.27
CA TYR A 17 7.10 -15.16 17.06
C TYR A 17 6.40 -15.76 18.29
N VAL A 18 6.87 -16.93 18.74
CA VAL A 18 6.32 -17.61 19.93
C VAL A 18 6.37 -16.73 21.17
N SER A 19 7.44 -15.96 21.37
CA SER A 19 7.60 -15.03 22.49
C SER A 19 6.50 -13.97 22.52
N ALA A 20 6.21 -13.33 21.39
CA ALA A 20 5.15 -12.33 21.28
C ALA A 20 3.76 -12.93 21.54
N ARG A 21 3.51 -14.15 21.02
CA ARG A 21 2.24 -14.86 21.25
C ARG A 21 2.03 -15.22 22.72
N LYS A 22 3.09 -15.67 23.41
CA LYS A 22 3.06 -15.98 24.86
C LYS A 22 2.73 -14.74 25.70
N GLN A 23 3.14 -13.56 25.24
CA GLN A 23 2.81 -12.27 25.88
C GLN A 23 1.40 -11.76 25.52
N GLY A 24 0.56 -12.57 24.88
CA GLY A 24 -0.81 -12.19 24.51
C GLY A 24 -0.92 -11.25 23.31
N LYS A 25 0.19 -10.87 22.66
CA LYS A 25 0.18 -9.99 21.48
C LYS A 25 -0.27 -10.78 20.24
N LYS A 26 -1.59 -10.84 20.03
CA LYS A 26 -2.20 -11.36 18.80
C LYS A 26 -2.25 -10.25 17.76
N ALA A 27 -1.50 -10.40 16.68
CA ALA A 27 -1.57 -9.48 15.55
C ALA A 27 -2.31 -10.14 14.39
N SER A 28 -3.20 -9.40 13.72
CA SER A 28 -3.75 -9.82 12.44
C SER A 28 -2.62 -9.86 11.41
N LEU A 29 -2.47 -11.00 10.73
CA LEU A 29 -1.44 -11.25 9.73
C LEU A 29 -2.10 -11.33 8.35
N PHE A 30 -1.63 -10.50 7.43
CA PHE A 30 -2.10 -10.44 6.06
C PHE A 30 -1.09 -11.08 5.13
N SER A 31 -1.56 -11.97 4.25
CA SER A 31 -0.67 -12.64 3.29
C SER A 31 -0.26 -11.68 2.19
N ALA A 32 0.94 -11.88 1.64
CA ALA A 32 1.39 -11.13 0.49
C ALA A 32 0.39 -11.27 -0.68
N PRO A 33 0.15 -10.21 -1.46
CA PRO A 33 -0.74 -10.26 -2.61
C PRO A 33 -0.35 -11.35 -3.62
N VAL A 34 -1.36 -12.02 -4.17
CA VAL A 34 -1.17 -12.93 -5.31
C VAL A 34 -0.79 -12.14 -6.56
N ASP A 35 -1.39 -10.96 -6.71
CA ASP A 35 -1.08 -10.01 -7.78
C ASP A 35 0.38 -9.54 -7.73
N ASP A 36 1.04 -9.59 -8.88
CA ASP A 36 2.47 -9.35 -8.99
C ASP A 36 2.82 -7.86 -8.87
N GLU A 37 1.98 -6.96 -9.38
CA GLU A 37 2.19 -5.51 -9.29
C GLU A 37 2.10 -5.04 -7.84
N ARG A 38 1.06 -5.49 -7.15
CA ARG A 38 0.86 -5.18 -5.73
C ARG A 38 1.93 -5.81 -4.86
N ARG A 39 2.39 -7.03 -5.17
CA ARG A 39 3.50 -7.66 -4.46
C ARG A 39 4.82 -6.90 -4.67
N LYS A 40 5.09 -6.41 -5.89
CA LYS A 40 6.23 -5.49 -6.16
C LYS A 40 6.08 -4.16 -5.41
N ALA A 41 4.87 -3.63 -5.26
CA ALA A 41 4.64 -2.44 -4.44
C ALA A 41 5.00 -2.69 -2.96
N TRP A 42 4.65 -3.86 -2.43
CA TRP A 42 5.06 -4.27 -1.08
C TRP A 42 6.57 -4.44 -0.95
N GLU A 43 7.21 -5.06 -1.94
CA GLU A 43 8.67 -5.22 -1.98
C GLU A 43 9.39 -3.88 -1.92
N ARG A 44 8.98 -2.92 -2.75
CA ARG A 44 9.52 -1.54 -2.77
C ARG A 44 9.24 -0.75 -1.51
N ALA A 45 8.21 -1.11 -0.74
CA ALA A 45 7.86 -0.42 0.50
C ALA A 45 8.63 -0.99 1.71
N ILE A 46 8.75 -2.32 1.79
CA ILE A 46 9.42 -3.02 2.89
C ILE A 46 10.95 -2.89 2.77
N LEU A 47 11.49 -2.73 1.55
CA LEU A 47 12.91 -2.48 1.25
C LEU A 47 13.86 -3.47 1.96
N ARG A 48 13.49 -4.74 1.98
CA ARG A 48 14.32 -5.79 2.57
C ARG A 48 15.39 -6.23 1.57
N ALA A 49 16.66 -6.10 1.95
CA ALA A 49 17.79 -6.52 1.10
C ALA A 49 17.95 -8.05 1.00
N ASP A 50 17.59 -8.78 2.06
CA ASP A 50 17.86 -10.23 2.11
C ASP A 50 17.03 -11.05 1.10
N LYS A 51 15.74 -10.71 0.97
CA LYS A 51 14.79 -11.46 0.14
C LYS A 51 13.54 -10.64 -0.22
N PRO A 52 12.96 -10.87 -1.41
CA PRO A 52 11.67 -10.31 -1.79
C PRO A 52 10.50 -11.01 -1.07
N PRO A 53 9.33 -10.36 -0.94
CA PRO A 53 8.14 -10.98 -0.39
C PRO A 53 7.60 -12.05 -1.34
N GLU A 54 7.54 -13.29 -0.87
CA GLU A 54 6.87 -14.41 -1.55
C GLU A 54 5.37 -14.47 -1.19
N LYS A 55 4.59 -15.24 -1.95
CA LYS A 55 3.16 -15.50 -1.67
C LYS A 55 2.91 -16.12 -0.28
N SER A 56 3.92 -16.80 0.27
CA SER A 56 3.90 -17.41 1.60
C SER A 56 4.16 -16.41 2.73
N CYS A 57 4.72 -15.25 2.41
CA CYS A 57 5.07 -14.22 3.38
C CYS A 57 3.82 -13.51 3.90
N VAL A 58 3.88 -13.07 5.15
CA VAL A 58 2.78 -12.35 5.81
C VAL A 58 3.29 -11.08 6.46
N VAL A 59 2.47 -10.03 6.52
CA VAL A 59 2.77 -8.76 7.19
C VAL A 59 1.67 -8.48 8.19
N CYS A 60 2.02 -8.03 9.41
CA CYS A 60 1.02 -7.75 10.44
C CYS A 60 0.35 -6.38 10.25
N ALA A 61 -0.83 -6.23 10.85
CA ALA A 61 -1.64 -5.00 10.80
C ALA A 61 -0.90 -3.73 11.25
N ALA A 62 0.08 -3.84 12.17
CA ALA A 62 0.84 -2.69 12.64
C ALA A 62 1.67 -1.98 11.56
N HIS A 63 1.83 -2.58 10.38
CA HIS A 63 2.55 -1.99 9.25
C HIS A 63 1.64 -1.25 8.26
N PHE A 64 0.33 -1.33 8.43
CA PHE A 64 -0.66 -0.68 7.58
C PHE A 64 -1.32 0.47 8.32
N ASP A 65 -1.72 1.49 7.58
CA ASP A 65 -2.62 2.52 8.07
C ASP A 65 -4.00 1.90 8.31
N GLU A 66 -4.65 2.26 9.41
CA GLU A 66 -5.96 1.73 9.82
C GLU A 66 -7.01 1.89 8.72
N ARG A 67 -6.90 2.93 7.89
CA ARG A 67 -7.80 3.19 6.75
C ARG A 67 -7.81 2.08 5.70
N PHE A 68 -6.76 1.27 5.64
CA PHE A 68 -6.67 0.14 4.71
C PHE A 68 -7.07 -1.19 5.35
N ILE A 69 -7.34 -1.20 6.65
CA ILE A 69 -7.77 -2.40 7.39
C ILE A 69 -9.28 -2.38 7.46
N VAL A 70 -9.90 -3.41 6.88
CA VAL A 70 -11.35 -3.51 6.77
C VAL A 70 -11.86 -4.54 7.79
N HIS A 71 -12.57 -4.03 8.80
CA HIS A 71 -13.13 -4.80 9.92
C HIS A 71 -14.55 -5.28 9.70
N SER A 72 -15.29 -4.71 8.75
CA SER A 72 -16.70 -5.01 8.47
C SER A 72 -16.97 -5.17 6.97
N TYR A 73 -18.10 -5.80 6.64
CA TYR A 73 -18.68 -5.77 5.30
C TYR A 73 -19.83 -4.78 5.29
N GLU A 74 -19.86 -3.93 4.27
CA GLU A 74 -21.01 -3.09 3.96
C GLU A 74 -21.92 -3.86 2.99
N HIS A 75 -23.17 -4.09 3.37
CA HIS A 75 -24.17 -4.77 2.55
C HIS A 75 -25.43 -3.93 2.46
N VAL A 76 -26.00 -3.78 1.26
CA VAL A 76 -27.32 -3.17 1.09
C VAL A 76 -28.37 -4.27 1.14
N ILE A 77 -29.17 -4.29 2.21
CA ILE A 77 -30.28 -5.24 2.39
C ILE A 77 -31.57 -4.41 2.33
N THR A 78 -32.43 -4.68 1.35
CA THR A 78 -33.72 -3.98 1.21
C THR A 78 -33.60 -2.45 1.10
N GLY A 79 -32.49 -1.95 0.55
CA GLY A 79 -32.24 -0.51 0.39
C GLY A 79 -31.59 0.17 1.62
N GLU A 80 -31.37 -0.57 2.70
CA GLU A 80 -30.67 -0.10 3.89
C GLU A 80 -29.23 -0.62 3.91
N LEU A 81 -28.28 0.26 4.25
CA LEU A 81 -26.88 -0.10 4.40
C LEU A 81 -26.68 -0.74 5.78
N VAL A 82 -26.39 -2.04 5.78
CA VAL A 82 -26.10 -2.82 6.98
C VAL A 82 -24.60 -3.10 7.05
N GLU A 83 -24.01 -2.81 8.21
CA GLU A 83 -22.60 -3.11 8.50
C GLU A 83 -22.50 -4.42 9.28
N ILE A 84 -21.82 -5.41 8.72
CA ILE A 84 -21.63 -6.73 9.33
C ILE A 84 -20.16 -6.89 9.74
N PRO A 85 -19.84 -7.08 11.03
CA PRO A 85 -18.46 -7.25 11.47
C PRO A 85 -17.84 -8.54 10.91
N ARG A 86 -16.54 -8.49 10.61
CA ARG A 86 -15.77 -9.64 10.10
C ARG A 86 -15.09 -10.40 11.23
N ASP A 87 -15.16 -11.73 11.15
CA ASP A 87 -14.34 -12.60 12.01
C ASP A 87 -12.83 -12.46 11.73
N ARG A 88 -12.48 -12.12 10.49
CA ARG A 88 -11.10 -11.88 10.06
C ARG A 88 -11.01 -10.55 9.35
N THR A 89 -10.15 -9.68 9.87
CA THR A 89 -9.82 -8.43 9.19
C THR A 89 -9.15 -8.73 7.85
N THR A 90 -9.39 -7.88 6.87
CA THR A 90 -8.73 -7.95 5.55
C THR A 90 -8.18 -6.60 5.17
N LEU A 91 -7.34 -6.56 4.14
CA LEU A 91 -6.81 -5.32 3.60
C LEU A 91 -7.59 -4.91 2.35
N THR A 92 -7.74 -3.60 2.14
CA THR A 92 -8.18 -3.06 0.85
C THR A 92 -7.20 -3.45 -0.26
N ALA A 93 -7.65 -3.35 -1.53
CA ALA A 93 -6.84 -3.75 -2.67
C ALA A 93 -5.59 -2.86 -2.87
N ASP A 94 -5.67 -1.60 -2.47
CA ASP A 94 -4.63 -0.57 -2.56
C ASP A 94 -3.70 -0.52 -1.33
N ALA A 95 -3.93 -1.36 -0.32
CA ALA A 95 -3.14 -1.36 0.90
C ALA A 95 -1.65 -1.68 0.65
N ILE A 96 -0.78 -0.76 1.07
CA ILE A 96 0.68 -0.87 1.04
C ILE A 96 1.20 -0.69 2.49
N PRO A 97 2.17 -1.51 2.94
CA PRO A 97 2.76 -1.33 4.27
C PRO A 97 3.66 -0.09 4.27
N THR A 98 3.34 0.90 5.09
CA THR A 98 4.10 2.16 5.17
C THR A 98 4.66 2.45 6.55
N ILE A 99 4.32 1.65 7.56
CA ILE A 99 4.72 1.90 8.96
C ILE A 99 5.73 0.84 9.38
N PHE A 100 6.95 1.24 9.78
CA PHE A 100 8.03 0.34 10.18
C PHE A 100 8.69 0.87 11.48
N PRO A 101 8.06 0.66 12.64
CA PRO A 101 8.49 1.30 13.90
C PRO A 101 9.88 0.85 14.37
N ASN A 102 10.26 -0.39 14.04
CA ASN A 102 11.55 -0.99 14.43
C ASN A 102 12.58 -0.92 13.29
N GLY A 103 12.26 -0.26 12.18
CA GLY A 103 13.16 -0.04 11.05
C GLY A 103 13.74 1.37 11.05
N PRO A 104 14.66 1.69 10.13
CA PRO A 104 15.16 3.04 9.99
C PRO A 104 14.03 4.01 9.59
N ALA A 105 14.05 5.22 10.16
CA ALA A 105 12.94 6.17 10.10
C ALA A 105 12.49 6.53 8.67
N TYR A 106 13.41 6.49 7.69
CA TYR A 106 13.11 6.79 6.29
C TYR A 106 12.16 5.78 5.62
N LEU A 107 12.04 4.55 6.15
CA LEU A 107 11.09 3.55 5.65
C LEU A 107 9.67 3.85 6.08
N SER A 108 9.50 4.48 7.25
CA SER A 108 8.18 4.80 7.78
C SER A 108 7.67 6.10 7.16
N LYS A 109 6.58 6.01 6.40
CA LYS A 109 5.90 7.17 5.84
C LYS A 109 4.50 7.28 6.44
N LYS A 110 4.25 8.37 7.17
CA LYS A 110 2.88 8.73 7.54
C LYS A 110 2.17 9.21 6.30
N LEU A 111 1.06 8.58 5.98
CA LEU A 111 0.24 9.00 4.86
C LEU A 111 -0.44 10.33 5.20
N PRO A 112 -0.63 11.21 4.21
CA PRO A 112 -1.40 12.42 4.44
C PRO A 112 -2.83 12.07 4.89
N ALA A 113 -3.44 13.02 5.60
CA ALA A 113 -4.85 12.93 5.95
C ALA A 113 -5.68 12.72 4.67
N LYS A 114 -6.73 11.90 4.77
CA LYS A 114 -7.64 11.66 3.65
C LYS A 114 -8.21 13.01 3.24
N ARG A 115 -8.00 13.39 1.97
CA ARG A 115 -8.58 14.62 1.43
C ARG A 115 -10.08 14.38 1.27
N GLU A 116 -10.89 15.10 2.03
CA GLU A 116 -12.32 15.22 1.78
C GLU A 116 -12.47 15.80 0.37
N THR A 117 -12.94 14.98 -0.58
CA THR A 117 -13.32 15.51 -1.89
C THR A 117 -14.60 16.29 -1.69
N VAL A 118 -14.50 17.62 -1.65
CA VAL A 118 -15.66 18.49 -1.74
C VAL A 118 -16.40 18.11 -3.02
N SER A 119 -17.66 17.70 -2.91
CA SER A 119 -18.49 17.29 -4.05
C SER A 119 -18.38 18.32 -5.17
N SER A 120 -18.02 17.82 -6.35
CA SER A 120 -17.69 18.59 -7.55
C SER A 120 -18.85 19.49 -7.98
N ASN A 121 -18.70 20.81 -7.82
CA ASN A 121 -19.35 21.81 -8.65
C ASN A 121 -18.34 22.93 -8.92
N GLY A 122 -17.41 22.70 -9.86
CA GLY A 122 -16.40 23.70 -10.23
C GLY A 122 -15.42 23.17 -11.26
N GLY A 123 -15.49 23.72 -12.47
CA GLY A 123 -14.84 23.23 -13.69
C GLY A 123 -13.32 23.03 -13.59
N ALA A 124 -12.87 21.97 -14.27
CA ALA A 124 -11.47 21.70 -14.53
C ALA A 124 -10.89 22.71 -15.54
N THR A 125 -9.74 23.30 -15.22
CA THR A 125 -8.82 23.83 -16.26
C THR A 125 -7.47 23.17 -16.09
N SER A 126 -7.25 22.10 -16.85
CA SER A 126 -5.96 21.44 -17.03
C SER A 126 -5.15 22.22 -18.07
N LYS A 127 -4.14 22.99 -17.64
CA LYS A 127 -3.15 23.57 -18.56
C LYS A 127 -2.10 22.51 -18.90
N ARG A 128 -2.28 21.82 -20.02
CA ARG A 128 -1.22 21.07 -20.70
C ARG A 128 -0.31 22.09 -21.39
N ARG A 129 0.96 22.18 -20.99
CA ARG A 129 1.99 22.93 -21.74
C ARG A 129 2.72 21.91 -22.63
N ILE A 130 2.29 21.83 -23.88
CA ILE A 130 3.00 21.15 -24.96
C ILE A 130 4.09 22.13 -25.42
N HIS A 131 5.35 21.73 -25.36
CA HIS A 131 6.47 22.52 -25.87
C HIS A 131 6.71 22.11 -27.32
N GLU A 132 6.10 22.85 -28.24
CA GLU A 132 6.38 22.81 -29.68
C GLU A 132 7.17 24.09 -30.01
N GLU A 133 8.44 23.92 -30.36
CA GLU A 133 9.22 24.99 -30.98
C GLU A 133 10.06 24.37 -32.11
N LEU A 134 9.38 24.15 -33.23
CA LEU A 134 9.93 24.09 -34.57
C LEU A 134 9.57 25.41 -35.26
N HIS A 135 10.36 25.81 -36.27
CA HIS A 135 10.32 27.04 -37.08
C HIS A 135 11.18 28.18 -36.45
N SER A 136 12.22 28.75 -37.06
CA SER A 136 12.62 28.82 -38.47
C SER A 136 14.07 29.28 -38.60
N ALA A 137 14.79 28.75 -39.58
CA ALA A 137 15.86 29.48 -40.26
C ALA A 137 15.96 28.94 -41.69
N GLU A 138 15.11 29.46 -42.57
CA GLU A 138 15.31 29.32 -44.01
C GLU A 138 16.35 30.34 -44.51
N THR A 139 17.10 29.91 -45.52
CA THR A 139 17.87 30.69 -46.50
C THR A 139 19.18 31.33 -46.02
N ASN A 140 20.31 30.86 -46.55
CA ASN A 140 20.99 31.54 -47.67
C ASN A 140 22.20 30.69 -48.13
N VAL A 141 22.17 30.22 -49.37
CA VAL A 141 23.33 29.62 -50.06
C VAL A 141 23.75 30.61 -51.14
N PRO A 142 24.99 31.12 -51.15
CA PRO A 142 25.62 31.61 -52.35
C PRO A 142 26.63 30.58 -52.87
N SER A 143 26.45 30.25 -54.14
CA SER A 143 27.37 29.52 -55.01
C SER A 143 28.73 30.20 -55.10
N ILE A 144 29.80 29.41 -55.26
CA ILE A 144 30.91 29.56 -56.23
C ILE A 144 31.45 28.15 -56.50
#